data_AF-R8Q5N8-F1
#
_entry.id   AF-R8Q5N8-F1
#
_cell.length_a   1.000
_cell.length_b   1.000
_cell.length_c   1.000
_cell.angle_alpha   90.00
_cell.angle_beta   90.00
_cell.angle_gamma   90.00
#
_symmetry.space_group_name_H-M   'P 1'
#
loop_
_entity.id
_entity.type
_entity.pdbx_description
1 polymer ?
#
loop_
_entity_poly.entity_id
_entity_poly.type
_entity_poly.pdbx_seq_one_letter_code
_entity_poly.pdbx_strand_id
1 'polypeptide(L)' 'MISKYVVECIFCEENRKPRQAIVTVPATSQLLAIQKVRAECKRRFGKTLLLQTEIKEELLFEQKES' A
#
# COMPACT_ATOMS: atom_id res chain seq x y z
N MET A 1 14.95 -8.76 7.73
CA MET A 1 13.55 -9.18 7.77
C MET A 1 12.79 -8.36 6.72
N ILE A 2 12.04 -8.99 5.82
CA ILE A 2 11.15 -8.30 4.88
C ILE A 2 9.74 -8.51 5.41
N SER A 3 9.08 -7.42 5.83
CA SER A 3 7.69 -7.46 6.26
C SER A 3 6.77 -7.33 5.05
N LYS A 4 5.55 -7.87 5.17
CA LYS A 4 4.47 -7.57 4.21
C LYS A 4 3.67 -6.40 4.76
N TYR A 5 3.48 -5.38 3.95
CA TYR A 5 2.63 -4.25 4.30
C TYR A 5 1.35 -4.34 3.48
N VAL A 6 0.21 -4.38 4.16
CA VAL A 6 -1.11 -4.29 3.55
C VAL A 6 -1.56 -2.85 3.67
N VAL A 7 -1.83 -2.24 2.52
CA VAL A 7 -2.11 -0.81 2.45
C VAL A 7 -3.44 -0.59 1.76
N GLU A 8 -4.35 0.06 2.48
CA GLU A 8 -5.66 0.44 2.00
C GLU A 8 -5.60 1.87 1.46
N CYS A 9 -5.86 2.02 0.17
CA CYS A 9 -5.79 3.31 -0.51
C CYS A 9 -7.18 3.73 -0.99
N ILE A 10 -7.57 4.98 -0.72
CA ILE A 10 -8.77 5.61 -1.26
C ILE A 10 -8.36 6.69 -2.26
N PHE A 11 -8.87 6.58 -3.48
CA PHE A 11 -8.55 7.44 -4.61
C PHE A 11 -9.76 8.29 -5.01
N CYS A 12 -9.57 9.58 -5.28
CA CYS A 12 -10.59 10.45 -5.85
C CYS A 12 -10.32 10.76 -7.31
N GLU A 13 -11.28 10.43 -8.17
CA GLU A 13 -11.25 10.76 -9.59
C GLU A 13 -12.20 11.90 -9.88
N GLU A 14 -11.76 12.82 -10.72
CA GLU A 14 -12.60 13.90 -11.19
C GLU A 14 -13.83 13.31 -11.90
N ASN A 15 -15.03 13.72 -11.45
CA ASN A 15 -16.33 13.24 -11.94
C ASN A 15 -16.62 11.75 -11.73
N ARG A 16 -15.95 11.06 -10.79
CA ARG A 16 -16.21 9.64 -10.48
C ARG A 16 -16.27 9.38 -8.99
N LYS A 17 -16.87 8.23 -8.62
CA LYS A 17 -16.90 7.77 -7.23
C LYS A 17 -15.49 7.40 -6.77
N PRO A 18 -15.16 7.63 -5.48
CA PRO A 18 -13.89 7.18 -4.92
C PRO A 18 -13.70 5.68 -5.13
N ARG A 19 -12.47 5.28 -5.45
CA ARG A 19 -12.09 3.87 -5.58
C ARG A 19 -11.23 3.47 -4.41
N GLN A 20 -11.46 2.27 -3.89
CA GLN A 20 -10.68 1.67 -2.81
C GLN A 20 -9.87 0.53 -3.40
N ALA A 21 -8.58 0.43 -3.04
CA ALA A 21 -7.75 -0.70 -3.42
C ALA A 21 -6.89 -1.14 -2.25
N ILE A 22 -6.77 -2.46 -2.09
CA ILE A 22 -5.82 -3.09 -1.17
C ILE A 22 -4.54 -3.39 -1.97
N VAL A 23 -3.40 -2.93 -1.44
CA VAL A 23 -2.08 -3.09 -2.04
C VAL A 23 -1.17 -3.77 -1.04
N THR A 24 -0.63 -4.94 -1.40
CA THR A 24 0.36 -5.64 -0.59
C THR A 24 1.75 -5.39 -1.17
N VAL A 25 2.67 -4.82 -0.38
CA VAL A 25 4.06 -4.59 -0.81
C VAL A 25 5.04 -5.24 0.16
N PRO A 26 6.08 -5.93 -0.35
CA PRO A 26 7.20 -6.33 0.47
C PRO A 26 8.08 -5.11 0.75
N ALA A 27 8.39 -4.83 2.01
CA ALA A 27 9.32 -3.77 2.37
C ALA A 27 10.09 -4.10 3.66
N THR A 28 11.27 -3.50 3.79
CA THR A 28 12.11 -3.64 5.00
C THR A 28 11.83 -2.55 6.03
N SER A 29 10.99 -1.56 5.68
CA SER A 29 10.55 -0.50 6.58
C SER A 29 9.22 0.11 6.12
N GLN A 30 8.49 0.73 7.04
CA GLN A 30 7.23 1.42 6.75
C GLN A 30 7.43 2.57 5.74
N LEU A 31 8.55 3.30 5.82
CA LEU A 31 8.87 4.37 4.87
C LEU A 31 9.00 3.83 3.43
N LEU A 32 9.69 2.70 3.25
CA LEU A 32 9.83 2.05 1.95
C LEU A 32 8.48 1.51 1.46
N ALA A 33 7.62 1.02 2.36
CA ALA A 33 6.26 0.61 2.03
C ALA A 33 5.44 1.79 1.48
N ILE A 34 5.47 2.95 2.13
CA ILE A 34 4.82 4.20 1.66
C ILE A 34 5.28 4.55 0.24
N GLN A 35 6.59 4.50 -0.01
CA GLN A 35 7.15 4.83 -1.33
C GLN A 35 6.67 3.86 -2.41
N LYS A 36 6.68 2.55 -2.14
CA LYS A 36 6.19 1.54 -3.07
C LYS A 36 4.70 1.68 -3.36
N VAL A 37 3.91 1.99 -2.34
CA VAL A 37 2.48 2.30 -2.49
C VAL A 37 2.28 3.51 -3.39
N ARG A 38 2.97 4.62 -3.14
CA ARG A 38 2.87 5.83 -3.98
C ARG A 38 3.22 5.53 -5.45
N ALA A 39 4.24 4.72 -5.69
CA ALA A 39 4.62 4.30 -7.03
C ALA A 39 3.52 3.45 -7.69
N GLU A 40 2.96 2.48 -6.97
CA GLU A 40 1.89 1.62 -7.48
C GLU A 40 0.59 2.39 -7.71
N CYS A 41 0.26 3.32 -6.81
CA CYS A 41 -0.84 4.27 -6.96
C CYS A 41 -0.68 5.11 -8.22
N LYS A 42 0.49 5.71 -8.43
CA LYS A 42 0.80 6.49 -9.64
C LYS A 42 0.73 5.63 -10.90
N ARG A 43 1.16 4.36 -10.84
CA ARG A 43 1.08 3.42 -11.97
C ARG A 43 -0.35 3.05 -12.33
N ARG A 44 -1.19 2.75 -11.35
CA ARG A 44 -2.58 2.29 -11.56
C ARG A 44 -3.56 3.42 -11.87
N PHE A 45 -3.36 4.58 -11.24
CA PHE A 45 -4.34 5.66 -11.25
C PHE A 45 -3.79 6.96 -11.85
N GLY A 46 -2.51 7.03 -12.24
CA GLY A 46 -1.96 8.16 -12.99
C GLY A 46 -2.05 9.48 -12.22
N LYS A 47 -2.90 10.40 -12.72
CA LYS A 47 -3.13 11.76 -12.17
C LYS A 47 -4.17 11.81 -11.04
N THR A 48 -4.82 10.69 -10.73
CA THR A 48 -5.84 10.61 -9.68
C THR A 48 -5.26 10.95 -8.30
N LEU A 49 -6.00 11.74 -7.51
CA LEU A 49 -5.57 12.16 -6.18
C LEU A 49 -5.77 11.03 -5.17
N LEU A 50 -4.71 10.68 -4.44
CA LEU A 50 -4.78 9.77 -3.29
C LEU A 50 -5.30 10.56 -2.08
N LEU A 51 -6.50 10.22 -1.58
CA LEU A 51 -7.14 10.92 -0.46
C LEU A 51 -6.67 10.39 0.89
N GLN A 52 -6.58 9.06 1.01
CA GLN A 52 -6.26 8.38 2.25
C GLN A 52 -5.42 7.14 2.00
N THR A 53 -4.52 6.87 2.94
CA THR A 53 -3.67 5.67 2.93
C THR A 53 -3.53 5.18 4.36
N GLU A 54 -4.05 4.00 4.64
CA GLU A 54 -3.85 3.32 5.92
C GLU A 54 -2.88 2.15 5.71
N ILE A 55 -1.81 2.12 6.49
CA ILE A 55 -0.74 1.12 6.36
C ILE A 55 -0.78 0.20 7.57
N LYS A 56 -0.99 -1.09 7.30
CA LYS A 56 -0.92 -2.15 8.30
C LYS A 56 0.31 -3.02 8.00
N GLU A 57 1.20 -3.13 8.97
CA GLU A 57 2.34 -4.03 8.88
C GLU A 57 1.91 -5.43 9.33
N GLU A 58 1.99 -6.40 8.43
CA GLU A 58 1.92 -7.80 8.76
C GLU A 58 3.35 -8.32 8.93
N LEU A 59 3.74 -8.52 10.18
CA LEU A 59 4.97 -9.23 10.51
C LEU A 59 4.76 -10.70 10.17
N LEU A 60 5.31 -11.15 9.04
CA LEU A 60 5.56 -12.56 8.83
C LEU A 60 6.67 -12.99 9.79
N PHE A 61 6.26 -13.44 10.98
CA PHE A 61 7.09 -14.36 11.73
C PHE A 61 7.13 -15.65 10.93
N GLU A 62 8.19 -15.84 10.14
CA GLU A 62 8.63 -17.19 9.82
C GLU A 62 8.95 -17.84 11.16
N GLN A 63 7.97 -18.53 11.74
CA GLN A 63 8.26 -19.54 12.74
C GLN A 63 9.13 -20.57 12.01
N LYS A 64 10.44 -20.44 12.18
CA LYS A 64 11.30 -21.61 12.14
C LYS A 64 10.79 -22.51 13.25
N GLU A 65 9.92 -23.47 12.89
CA GLU A 65 9.76 -24.68 13.67
C GLU A 65 11.16 -25.25 13.87
N SER A 66 11.58 -25.30 15.13
CA SER A 66 12.80 -25.96 15.60
C SER A 66 12.41 -27.25 16.30
#